data_AF-A0A349VUW8-F1
#
_entry.id   AF-A0A349VUW8-F1
#
_cell.length_a   1.000
_cell.length_b   1.000
_cell.length_c   1.000
_cell.angle_alpha   90.00
_cell.angle_beta   90.00
_cell.angle_gamma   90.00
#
_symmetry.space_group_name_H-M   'P 1'
#
loop_
_entity.id
_entity.type
_entity.pdbx_description
1 polymer ?
#
loop_
_entity_poly.entity_id
_entity_poly.type
_entity_poly.pdbx_seq_one_letter_code
_entity_poly.pdbx_strand_id
1 'polypeptide(L)'
;LTGKALVWNGDSEFSGKATWTTFPERLSELGVNWKIYQNEISSSSAGYSGEANSWLANFGCNPMEYFPQYQVKYHPRYRQLLTLKKEDLERKISETPAAEALEDLKKNLKHIQEELQRYTADNFEKLDERTKDIHRRAFVNNSAQQDYMELETMHYQEGGQQRELQIPKGDVLYQFRKDVEEGKLPTVSWLAPPQLFSDHPDSPWFGAWYVSEIMDILTQNPEVWKKTIFILTYDENDGYFDHFAPFTAPNPDDTESGKVSEGINPALEFVRRDEQYYPESGRESNIGLGYRVPMIIASPWTRGGWVNSQVFDHTSSLQFLEKFINHKINKNIKETNISTWRRTVCGDLTSAFRPYHGETMNKPIVLEREPFIQEIHQAKFKGLPMGFKALSAMEIKQIEQDPGSSPYFPKQEKGLRDSCILPYELYVHGEYQSKGDYLVTFEASDKIFGKQAAGAPFTVYHAASYKGEVGTSRNYAVAPGDHVTDHWPLDAFDKRMYHLEIHGPNGFYREFKGDADNPHVKIRCTYEKSKNEAAFTGRLSFSCTNNGKTTEQLIFEDLSYGKEKRSLQLKGGQSITIHFELAKQNFWYDFRLTCSGFLNFEERYAGRVEIGNAGKSDPLLSR
;
A
#
# COMPACT_ATOMS: atom_id res chain seq x y z
N LEU A 1 -24.69 -10.95 0.95
CA LEU A 1 -24.18 -10.16 2.10
C LEU A 1 -25.37 -9.67 2.92
N THR A 2 -25.30 -9.76 4.25
CA THR A 2 -26.36 -9.41 5.24
C THR A 2 -26.60 -7.90 5.38
N GLY A 3 -26.08 -7.08 4.45
CA GLY A 3 -26.11 -5.62 4.52
C GLY A 3 -25.13 -5.00 5.52
N LYS A 4 -24.35 -5.80 6.26
CA LYS A 4 -23.33 -5.32 7.22
C LYS A 4 -21.92 -5.44 6.65
N ALA A 5 -21.08 -4.45 6.94
CA ALA A 5 -19.66 -4.43 6.59
C ALA A 5 -18.87 -5.43 7.46
N LEU A 6 -17.88 -6.11 6.87
CA LEU A 6 -16.95 -7.00 7.57
C LEU A 6 -15.63 -6.24 7.77
N VAL A 7 -15.51 -5.51 8.87
CA VAL A 7 -14.38 -4.60 9.15
C VAL A 7 -13.62 -4.94 10.42
N TRP A 8 -14.08 -5.95 11.16
CA TRP A 8 -13.39 -6.52 12.31
C TRP A 8 -12.77 -7.86 11.91
N ASN A 9 -11.61 -8.22 12.45
CA ASN A 9 -10.94 -9.51 12.15
C ASN A 9 -11.91 -10.71 12.31
N GLY A 10 -12.64 -10.74 13.42
CA GLY A 10 -13.64 -11.77 13.72
C GLY A 10 -14.90 -11.75 12.83
N ASP A 11 -15.12 -10.71 12.02
CA ASP A 11 -16.27 -10.65 11.11
C ASP A 11 -16.10 -11.64 9.95
N SER A 12 -14.88 -11.80 9.44
CA SER A 12 -14.59 -12.76 8.36
C SER A 12 -14.09 -14.10 8.89
N GLU A 13 -13.25 -14.11 9.92
CA GLU A 13 -12.56 -15.30 10.39
C GLU A 13 -13.53 -16.40 10.86
N PHE A 14 -13.61 -17.49 10.10
CA PHE A 14 -14.44 -18.67 10.38
C PHE A 14 -15.92 -18.39 10.69
N SER A 15 -16.41 -17.18 10.37
CA SER A 15 -17.77 -16.72 10.67
C SER A 15 -18.82 -17.27 9.70
N GLY A 16 -18.36 -17.77 8.54
CA GLY A 16 -19.20 -18.17 7.42
C GLY A 16 -19.77 -17.00 6.60
N LYS A 17 -19.35 -15.76 6.87
CA LYS A 17 -19.91 -14.55 6.23
C LYS A 17 -19.20 -14.16 4.93
N ALA A 18 -17.92 -14.51 4.76
CA ALA A 18 -17.14 -14.22 3.57
C ALA A 18 -17.59 -15.09 2.38
N THR A 19 -18.51 -14.58 1.56
CA THR A 19 -19.26 -15.37 0.56
C THR A 19 -19.21 -14.79 -0.86
N TRP A 20 -18.47 -13.70 -1.07
CA TRP A 20 -18.27 -13.15 -2.41
C TRP A 20 -17.30 -14.03 -3.20
N THR A 21 -17.41 -13.95 -4.53
CA THR A 21 -16.48 -14.61 -5.45
C THR A 21 -15.08 -14.03 -5.26
N THR A 22 -14.09 -14.90 -5.06
CA THR A 22 -12.68 -14.51 -4.92
C THR A 22 -12.00 -14.38 -6.28
N PHE A 23 -10.82 -13.77 -6.34
CA PHE A 23 -10.04 -13.73 -7.58
C PHE A 23 -9.57 -15.13 -8.05
N PRO A 24 -9.08 -16.04 -7.17
CA PRO A 24 -8.76 -17.41 -7.56
C PRO A 24 -9.94 -18.17 -8.19
N GLU A 25 -11.18 -17.99 -7.72
CA GLU A 25 -12.36 -18.59 -8.36
C GLU A 25 -12.52 -18.11 -9.80
N ARG A 26 -12.34 -16.80 -10.06
CA ARG A 26 -12.37 -16.23 -11.41
C ARG A 26 -11.25 -16.78 -12.30
N LEU A 27 -10.07 -17.08 -11.74
CA LEU A 27 -9.00 -17.75 -12.47
C LEU A 27 -9.38 -19.18 -12.87
N SER A 28 -9.98 -19.95 -11.94
CA SER A 28 -10.48 -21.30 -12.24
C SER A 28 -11.54 -21.30 -13.35
N GLU A 29 -12.47 -20.34 -13.32
CA GLU A 29 -13.53 -20.19 -14.33
C GLU A 29 -12.97 -19.93 -15.75
N LEU A 30 -11.76 -19.36 -15.84
CA LEU A 30 -11.07 -19.11 -17.10
C LEU A 30 -10.02 -20.18 -17.46
N GLY A 31 -9.91 -21.25 -16.65
CA GLY A 31 -8.93 -22.30 -16.85
C GLY A 31 -7.48 -21.85 -16.59
N VAL A 32 -7.28 -20.75 -15.87
CA VAL A 32 -5.94 -20.31 -15.47
C VAL A 32 -5.47 -21.14 -14.29
N ASN A 33 -4.31 -21.79 -14.44
CA ASN A 33 -3.75 -22.61 -13.36
C ASN A 33 -3.22 -21.71 -12.23
N TRP A 34 -3.67 -21.96 -11.00
CA TRP A 34 -3.23 -21.27 -9.79
C TRP A 34 -3.14 -22.22 -8.58
N LYS A 35 -2.30 -21.86 -7.60
CA LYS A 35 -2.17 -22.53 -6.29
C LYS A 35 -1.78 -21.55 -5.19
N ILE A 36 -2.18 -21.84 -3.94
CA ILE A 36 -1.67 -21.19 -2.73
C ILE A 36 -0.85 -22.23 -1.96
N TYR A 37 0.44 -21.94 -1.78
CA TYR A 37 1.41 -22.80 -1.11
C TYR A 37 1.58 -22.35 0.35
N GLN A 38 1.61 -23.32 1.25
CA GLN A 38 1.80 -23.13 2.68
C GLN A 38 2.41 -24.40 3.29
N ASN A 39 2.91 -24.35 4.52
CA ASN A 39 3.31 -25.58 5.20
C ASN A 39 2.08 -26.38 5.66
N GLU A 40 1.12 -25.73 6.31
CA GLU A 40 -0.17 -26.29 6.71
C GLU A 40 -1.22 -25.18 7.01
N ILE A 41 -2.51 -25.50 7.00
CA ILE A 41 -3.62 -24.61 7.39
C ILE A 41 -3.51 -24.11 8.82
N SER A 42 -4.13 -22.97 9.10
CA SER A 42 -4.28 -22.47 10.46
C SER A 42 -5.10 -23.40 11.35
N SER A 43 -4.68 -23.49 12.61
CA SER A 43 -5.23 -24.49 13.53
C SER A 43 -5.92 -23.90 14.77
N SER A 44 -6.10 -22.58 14.83
CA SER A 44 -6.54 -21.85 16.03
C SER A 44 -7.92 -22.27 16.54
N SER A 45 -8.86 -22.63 15.66
CA SER A 45 -10.21 -23.06 16.07
C SER A 45 -10.32 -24.54 16.47
N ALA A 46 -9.40 -25.39 15.99
CA ALA A 46 -9.44 -26.84 16.18
C ALA A 46 -8.46 -27.37 17.25
N GLY A 47 -7.70 -26.50 17.92
CA GLY A 47 -6.95 -26.86 19.13
C GLY A 47 -5.47 -27.17 18.95
N TYR A 48 -4.85 -26.74 17.86
CA TYR A 48 -3.38 -26.71 17.77
C TYR A 48 -2.90 -25.26 17.90
N SER A 49 -2.18 -25.04 18.99
CA SER A 49 -1.72 -23.74 19.47
C SER A 49 -0.32 -23.89 20.06
N GLY A 50 0.39 -22.78 20.25
CA GLY A 50 1.75 -22.77 20.79
C GLY A 50 2.82 -22.78 19.70
N GLU A 51 4.07 -22.93 20.12
CA GLU A 51 5.26 -22.72 19.30
C GLU A 51 5.28 -23.52 17.98
N ALA A 52 4.83 -24.78 18.00
CA ALA A 52 4.79 -25.60 16.80
C ALA A 52 3.82 -25.05 15.73
N ASN A 53 2.72 -24.41 16.14
CA ASN A 53 1.82 -23.75 15.20
C ASN A 53 2.50 -22.53 14.54
N SER A 54 3.29 -21.77 15.29
CA SER A 54 4.04 -20.61 14.77
C SER A 54 5.10 -20.99 13.75
N TRP A 55 5.66 -22.20 13.85
CA TRP A 55 6.63 -22.75 12.89
C TRP A 55 6.00 -23.41 11.67
N LEU A 56 4.85 -24.08 11.84
CA LEU A 56 4.37 -25.07 10.88
C LEU A 56 3.02 -24.73 10.23
N ALA A 57 2.23 -23.80 10.77
CA ALA A 57 0.94 -23.40 10.20
C ALA A 57 1.01 -21.98 9.64
N ASN A 58 0.20 -21.66 8.62
CA ASN A 58 0.21 -20.40 7.89
C ASN A 58 -0.25 -19.14 8.67
N PHE A 59 -0.50 -19.23 9.98
CA PHE A 59 -0.84 -18.10 10.86
C PHE A 59 -1.99 -17.18 10.39
N GLY A 60 -2.93 -17.70 9.59
CA GLY A 60 -4.07 -16.94 9.06
C GLY A 60 -3.75 -16.18 7.77
N CYS A 61 -2.52 -16.25 7.29
CA CYS A 61 -2.08 -15.59 6.06
C CYS A 61 -2.75 -16.15 4.80
N ASN A 62 -3.45 -17.29 4.87
CA ASN A 62 -4.30 -17.77 3.80
C ASN A 62 -5.79 -17.49 4.10
N PRO A 63 -6.34 -16.36 3.63
CA PRO A 63 -7.72 -15.99 3.92
C PRO A 63 -8.75 -16.93 3.27
N MET A 64 -8.37 -17.83 2.35
CA MET A 64 -9.30 -18.79 1.76
C MET A 64 -9.91 -19.74 2.80
N GLU A 65 -9.26 -19.90 3.97
CA GLU A 65 -9.83 -20.65 5.10
C GLU A 65 -11.14 -20.05 5.63
N TYR A 66 -11.35 -18.75 5.43
CA TYR A 66 -12.52 -18.02 5.95
C TYR A 66 -13.73 -18.06 5.00
N PHE A 67 -13.52 -18.48 3.75
CA PHE A 67 -14.55 -18.55 2.72
C PHE A 67 -15.22 -19.93 2.69
N PRO A 68 -16.53 -20.04 2.98
CA PRO A 68 -17.22 -21.34 3.03
C PRO A 68 -17.14 -22.15 1.73
N GLN A 69 -17.05 -21.49 0.57
CA GLN A 69 -16.96 -22.19 -0.72
C GLN A 69 -15.67 -23.02 -0.86
N TYR A 70 -14.60 -22.70 -0.11
CA TYR A 70 -13.35 -23.48 -0.11
C TYR A 70 -13.39 -24.69 0.82
N GLN A 71 -14.39 -24.78 1.71
CA GLN A 71 -14.64 -25.99 2.48
C GLN A 71 -13.41 -26.46 3.30
N VAL A 72 -12.67 -25.52 3.93
CA VAL A 72 -11.43 -25.82 4.71
C VAL A 72 -11.62 -26.93 5.75
N LYS A 73 -12.83 -27.07 6.30
CA LYS A 73 -13.17 -28.11 7.28
C LYS A 73 -13.04 -29.55 6.74
N TYR A 74 -13.01 -29.75 5.42
CA TYR A 74 -12.70 -31.06 4.85
C TYR A 74 -11.20 -31.37 4.77
N HIS A 75 -10.33 -30.40 5.05
CA HIS A 75 -8.89 -30.60 5.00
C HIS A 75 -8.46 -31.72 5.98
N PRO A 76 -7.55 -32.63 5.58
CA PRO A 76 -7.09 -33.72 6.45
C PRO A 76 -6.63 -33.27 7.83
N ARG A 77 -5.90 -32.15 7.89
CA ARG A 77 -5.41 -31.59 9.15
C ARG A 77 -6.55 -31.21 10.10
N TYR A 78 -7.61 -30.56 9.60
CA TYR A 78 -8.74 -30.18 10.43
C TYR A 78 -9.40 -31.40 11.10
N ARG A 79 -9.56 -32.49 10.35
CA ARG A 79 -10.14 -33.75 10.86
C ARG A 79 -9.25 -34.42 11.91
N GLN A 80 -7.93 -34.39 11.71
CA GLN A 80 -6.97 -34.85 12.72
C GLN A 80 -7.11 -34.06 14.02
N LEU A 81 -7.19 -32.73 13.93
CA LEU A 81 -7.35 -31.84 15.08
C LEU A 81 -8.68 -32.06 15.82
N LEU A 82 -9.78 -32.26 15.08
CA LEU A 82 -11.06 -32.62 15.69
C LEU A 82 -10.97 -33.94 16.48
N THR A 83 -10.20 -34.92 15.99
CA THR A 83 -10.00 -36.19 16.68
C THR A 83 -9.24 -35.99 17.99
N LEU A 84 -8.13 -35.24 17.97
CA LEU A 84 -7.37 -34.91 19.17
C LEU A 84 -8.20 -34.10 20.18
N LYS A 85 -8.99 -33.14 19.70
CA LYS A 85 -9.87 -32.32 20.54
C LYS A 85 -10.99 -33.15 21.17
N LYS A 86 -11.52 -34.15 20.46
CA LYS A 86 -12.49 -35.11 20.99
C LYS A 86 -11.87 -35.89 22.16
N GLU A 87 -10.67 -36.45 21.98
CA GLU A 87 -9.95 -37.20 23.01
C GLU A 87 -9.66 -36.35 24.25
N ASP A 88 -9.22 -35.10 24.06
CA ASP A 88 -9.00 -34.15 25.15
C ASP A 88 -10.29 -33.79 25.89
N LEU A 89 -11.40 -33.58 25.17
CA LEU A 89 -12.70 -33.32 25.78
C LEU A 89 -13.21 -34.53 26.57
N GLU A 90 -13.08 -35.75 26.04
CA GLU A 90 -13.44 -36.98 26.75
C GLU A 90 -12.64 -37.13 28.05
N ARG A 91 -11.33 -36.82 28.01
CA ARG A 91 -10.47 -36.78 29.19
C ARG A 91 -10.93 -35.72 30.19
N LYS A 92 -11.12 -34.46 29.77
CA LYS A 92 -11.59 -33.37 30.63
C LYS A 92 -12.94 -33.67 31.28
N ILE A 93 -13.87 -34.28 30.56
CA ILE A 93 -15.18 -34.73 31.07
C ILE A 93 -14.99 -35.75 32.20
N SER A 94 -14.05 -36.68 32.06
CA SER A 94 -13.76 -37.68 33.11
C SER A 94 -13.13 -37.08 34.37
N GLU A 95 -12.42 -35.96 34.23
CA GLU A 95 -11.68 -35.30 35.31
C GLU A 95 -12.47 -34.16 35.99
N THR A 96 -13.60 -33.72 35.42
CA THR A 96 -14.34 -32.52 35.89
C THR A 96 -15.47 -32.89 36.86
N PRO A 97 -15.39 -32.48 38.14
CA PRO A 97 -16.41 -32.84 39.15
C PRO A 97 -17.62 -31.88 39.19
N ALA A 98 -17.53 -30.68 38.62
CA ALA A 98 -18.58 -29.66 38.68
C ALA A 98 -19.61 -29.82 37.55
N ALA A 99 -20.91 -29.80 37.89
CA ALA A 99 -22.00 -30.10 36.95
C ALA A 99 -22.13 -29.09 35.78
N GLU A 100 -21.94 -27.80 36.06
CA GLU A 100 -22.06 -26.72 35.05
C GLU A 100 -20.93 -26.78 34.01
N ALA A 101 -19.68 -26.93 34.46
CA ALA A 101 -18.53 -27.12 33.56
C ALA A 101 -18.64 -28.42 32.74
N LEU A 102 -19.28 -29.46 33.29
CA LEU A 102 -19.50 -30.72 32.60
C LEU A 102 -20.53 -30.60 31.46
N GLU A 103 -21.53 -29.73 31.59
CA GLU A 103 -22.53 -29.50 30.55
C GLU A 103 -21.92 -28.86 29.30
N ASP A 104 -21.11 -27.80 29.49
CA ASP A 104 -20.41 -27.13 28.39
C ASP A 104 -19.42 -28.06 27.68
N LEU A 105 -18.65 -28.86 28.44
CA LEU A 105 -17.74 -29.83 27.86
C LEU A 105 -18.48 -30.90 27.04
N LYS A 106 -19.61 -31.41 27.53
CA LYS A 106 -20.45 -32.39 26.80
C LYS A 106 -21.07 -31.78 25.55
N LYS A 107 -21.52 -30.52 25.61
CA LYS A 107 -22.04 -29.79 24.45
C LYS A 107 -20.97 -29.63 23.38
N ASN A 108 -19.75 -29.26 23.78
CA ASN A 108 -18.61 -29.17 22.88
C ASN A 108 -18.23 -30.54 22.30
N LEU A 109 -18.19 -31.60 23.10
CA LEU A 109 -17.92 -32.96 22.62
C LEU A 109 -18.94 -33.40 21.58
N LYS A 110 -20.23 -33.17 21.84
CA LYS A 110 -21.31 -33.47 20.88
C LYS A 110 -21.10 -32.71 19.57
N HIS A 111 -20.79 -31.42 19.62
CA HIS A 111 -20.51 -30.62 18.43
C HIS A 111 -19.32 -31.19 17.62
N ILE A 112 -18.22 -31.53 18.29
CA ILE A 112 -17.04 -32.14 17.63
C ILE A 112 -17.39 -33.50 17.00
N GLN A 113 -18.22 -34.31 17.67
CA GLN A 113 -18.69 -35.58 17.13
C GLN A 113 -19.56 -35.39 15.87
N GLU A 114 -20.44 -34.39 15.87
CA GLU A 114 -21.23 -34.00 14.69
C GLU A 114 -20.34 -33.53 13.53
N GLU A 115 -19.31 -32.72 13.83
CA GLU A 115 -18.35 -32.28 12.81
C GLU A 115 -17.52 -33.46 12.25
N LEU A 116 -17.05 -34.38 13.08
CA LEU A 116 -16.32 -35.58 12.64
C LEU A 116 -17.18 -36.48 11.74
N GLN A 117 -18.49 -36.57 11.98
CA GLN A 117 -19.43 -37.30 11.11
C GLN A 117 -19.68 -36.56 9.79
N ARG A 118 -19.67 -35.23 9.82
CA ARG A 118 -19.94 -34.39 8.64
C ARG A 118 -18.74 -34.29 7.71
N TYR A 119 -17.57 -33.97 8.24
CA TYR A 119 -16.36 -33.69 7.47
C TYR A 119 -15.50 -34.95 7.34
N THR A 120 -15.96 -35.91 6.55
CA THR A 120 -15.21 -37.14 6.23
C THR A 120 -14.59 -37.06 4.84
N ALA A 121 -13.61 -37.93 4.54
CA ALA A 121 -13.06 -38.04 3.18
C ALA A 121 -14.14 -38.45 2.17
N ASP A 122 -14.99 -39.40 2.55
CA ASP A 122 -16.09 -39.85 1.70
C ASP A 122 -17.11 -38.73 1.42
N ASN A 123 -17.38 -37.87 2.41
CA ASN A 123 -18.25 -36.71 2.19
C ASN A 123 -17.58 -35.62 1.38
N PHE A 124 -16.25 -35.48 1.45
CA PHE A 124 -15.51 -34.59 0.55
C PHE A 124 -15.65 -35.02 -0.91
N GLU A 125 -15.52 -36.32 -1.20
CA GLU A 125 -15.62 -36.82 -2.58
C GLU A 125 -17.02 -36.68 -3.19
N LYS A 126 -18.07 -36.51 -2.36
CA LYS A 126 -19.44 -36.20 -2.77
C LYS A 126 -19.67 -34.73 -3.12
N LEU A 127 -18.72 -33.83 -2.82
CA LEU A 127 -18.79 -32.43 -3.24
C LEU A 127 -18.62 -32.33 -4.76
N ASP A 128 -19.13 -31.24 -5.35
CA ASP A 128 -18.94 -30.99 -6.77
C ASP A 128 -17.47 -30.77 -7.15
N GLU A 129 -17.13 -31.05 -8.41
CA GLU A 129 -15.75 -30.98 -8.89
C GLU A 129 -15.15 -29.56 -8.79
N ARG A 130 -15.96 -28.50 -8.93
CA ARG A 130 -15.49 -27.12 -8.77
C ARG A 130 -15.03 -26.89 -7.34
N THR A 131 -15.85 -27.24 -6.35
CA THR A 131 -15.48 -27.10 -4.93
C THR A 131 -14.26 -27.95 -4.58
N LYS A 132 -14.16 -29.19 -5.07
CA LYS A 132 -12.98 -30.04 -4.86
C LYS A 132 -11.72 -29.44 -5.50
N ASP A 133 -11.81 -28.88 -6.70
CA ASP A 133 -10.69 -28.24 -7.40
C ASP A 133 -10.18 -27.00 -6.63
N ILE A 134 -11.05 -26.05 -6.29
CA ILE A 134 -10.62 -24.83 -5.57
C ILE A 134 -10.10 -25.14 -4.17
N HIS A 135 -10.66 -26.15 -3.47
CA HIS A 135 -10.13 -26.62 -2.18
C HIS A 135 -8.70 -27.12 -2.32
N ARG A 136 -8.45 -28.04 -3.26
CA ARG A 136 -7.12 -28.64 -3.47
C ARG A 136 -6.08 -27.60 -3.90
N ARG A 137 -6.49 -26.55 -4.62
CA ARG A 137 -5.60 -25.45 -5.03
C ARG A 137 -5.32 -24.43 -3.93
N ALA A 138 -6.29 -24.18 -3.06
CA ALA A 138 -6.15 -23.21 -1.97
C ALA A 138 -5.36 -23.76 -0.78
N PHE A 139 -5.31 -25.07 -0.60
CA PHE A 139 -4.66 -25.72 0.55
C PHE A 139 -3.55 -26.68 0.12
N VAL A 140 -2.64 -26.21 -0.74
CA VAL A 140 -1.45 -26.98 -1.12
C VAL A 140 -0.46 -26.95 0.05
N ASN A 141 -0.23 -28.10 0.66
CA ASN A 141 0.65 -28.26 1.81
C ASN A 141 1.87 -29.16 1.50
N ASN A 142 2.74 -29.36 2.49
CA ASN A 142 3.97 -30.15 2.34
C ASN A 142 3.80 -31.62 2.76
N SER A 143 2.57 -32.16 2.81
CA SER A 143 2.31 -33.49 3.35
C SER A 143 2.91 -34.66 2.56
N ALA A 144 3.44 -34.41 1.38
CA ALA A 144 4.19 -35.39 0.61
C ALA A 144 5.62 -35.61 1.16
N GLN A 145 6.12 -34.71 2.00
CA GLN A 145 7.36 -34.90 2.73
C GLN A 145 7.08 -35.55 4.08
N GLN A 146 7.91 -36.54 4.44
CA GLN A 146 7.93 -37.07 5.78
C GLN A 146 8.31 -35.98 6.80
N ASP A 147 7.72 -36.02 7.99
CA ASP A 147 8.03 -35.13 9.12
C ASP A 147 7.73 -33.62 8.90
N TYR A 148 6.96 -33.23 7.87
CA TYR A 148 6.60 -31.81 7.60
C TYR A 148 5.80 -31.11 8.72
N MET A 149 5.26 -31.90 9.67
CA MET A 149 4.54 -31.42 10.86
C MET A 149 5.32 -31.66 12.16
N GLU A 150 6.61 -31.96 12.06
CA GLU A 150 7.50 -32.18 13.21
C GLU A 150 8.50 -31.04 13.36
N LEU A 151 8.88 -30.79 14.61
CA LEU A 151 10.00 -29.95 14.96
C LEU A 151 11.19 -30.81 15.37
N GLU A 152 12.38 -30.26 15.24
CA GLU A 152 13.59 -30.82 15.83
C GLU A 152 14.36 -29.76 16.62
N THR A 153 15.16 -30.20 17.58
CA THR A 153 16.02 -29.33 18.36
C THR A 153 17.35 -29.11 17.63
N MET A 154 17.58 -27.90 17.17
CA MET A 154 18.89 -27.47 16.70
C MET A 154 19.75 -27.01 17.88
N HIS A 155 20.94 -27.57 18.02
CA HIS A 155 21.94 -27.13 18.99
C HIS A 155 23.00 -26.27 18.30
N TYR A 156 23.35 -25.13 18.90
CA TYR A 156 24.44 -24.28 18.40
C TYR A 156 25.26 -23.69 19.55
N GLN A 157 26.49 -23.27 19.24
CA GLN A 157 27.40 -22.65 20.22
C GLN A 157 27.43 -21.15 20.02
N GLU A 158 27.35 -20.40 21.13
CA GLU A 158 27.32 -18.95 21.12
C GLU A 158 28.06 -18.40 22.35
N GLY A 159 29.15 -17.66 22.13
CA GLY A 159 29.93 -17.07 23.22
C GLY A 159 30.46 -18.10 24.24
N GLY A 160 30.72 -19.34 23.80
CA GLY A 160 31.11 -20.45 24.66
C GLY A 160 29.96 -21.12 25.43
N GLN A 161 28.71 -20.75 25.16
CA GLN A 161 27.52 -21.39 25.71
C GLN A 161 26.78 -22.18 24.64
N GLN A 162 26.31 -23.38 25.00
CA GLN A 162 25.40 -24.15 24.16
C GLN A 162 24.00 -23.53 24.22
N ARG A 163 23.37 -23.42 23.06
CA ARG A 163 22.02 -22.90 22.85
C ARG A 163 21.19 -23.94 22.11
N GLU A 164 19.88 -23.86 22.29
CA GLU A 164 18.89 -24.73 21.66
C GLU A 164 17.82 -23.87 20.99
N LEU A 165 17.33 -24.33 19.84
CA LEU A 165 16.24 -23.71 19.10
C LEU A 165 15.39 -24.81 18.48
N GLN A 166 14.08 -24.74 18.64
CA GLN A 166 13.17 -25.58 17.86
C GLN A 166 13.12 -25.07 16.43
N ILE A 167 13.22 -25.96 15.45
CA ILE A 167 13.10 -25.63 14.03
C ILE A 167 12.22 -26.66 13.32
N PRO A 168 11.60 -26.32 12.16
CA PRO A 168 10.96 -27.30 11.32
C PRO A 168 11.94 -28.39 10.91
N LYS A 169 11.55 -29.65 11.12
CA LYS A 169 12.34 -30.81 10.68
C LYS A 169 12.18 -31.08 9.18
N GLY A 170 11.02 -30.73 8.62
CA GLY A 170 10.73 -30.79 7.18
C GLY A 170 11.06 -29.49 6.44
N ASP A 171 11.06 -29.56 5.11
CA ASP A 171 11.17 -28.40 4.22
C ASP A 171 9.81 -27.69 4.13
N VAL A 172 9.71 -26.53 4.76
CA VAL A 172 8.49 -25.71 4.78
C VAL A 172 8.10 -25.15 3.41
N LEU A 173 8.91 -25.36 2.38
CA LEU A 173 8.66 -25.01 0.98
C LEU A 173 8.65 -26.22 0.04
N TYR A 174 8.60 -27.45 0.56
CA TYR A 174 8.77 -28.70 -0.20
C TYR A 174 7.92 -28.76 -1.48
N GLN A 175 6.61 -28.53 -1.37
CA GLN A 175 5.71 -28.68 -2.51
C GLN A 175 5.87 -27.56 -3.54
N PHE A 176 6.25 -26.35 -3.10
CA PHE A 176 6.60 -25.25 -4.00
C PHE A 176 7.91 -25.56 -4.75
N ARG A 177 8.94 -26.02 -4.04
CA ARG A 177 10.22 -26.43 -4.62
C ARG A 177 10.04 -27.50 -5.68
N LYS A 178 9.32 -28.57 -5.36
CA LYS A 178 9.01 -29.67 -6.29
C LYS A 178 8.30 -29.17 -7.55
N ASP A 179 7.32 -28.28 -7.40
CA ASP A 179 6.60 -27.73 -8.54
C ASP A 179 7.51 -26.87 -9.44
N VAL A 180 8.49 -26.17 -8.88
CA VAL A 180 9.49 -25.42 -9.67
C VAL A 180 10.46 -26.34 -10.38
N GLU A 181 10.98 -27.35 -9.68
CA GLU A 181 11.94 -28.34 -10.23
C GLU A 181 11.32 -29.18 -11.34
N GLU A 182 10.07 -29.61 -11.18
CA GLU A 182 9.35 -30.44 -12.15
C GLU A 182 8.66 -29.63 -13.26
N GLY A 183 8.81 -28.29 -13.27
CA GLY A 183 8.17 -27.42 -14.26
C GLY A 183 6.63 -27.35 -14.16
N LYS A 184 6.09 -27.58 -12.96
CA LYS A 184 4.65 -27.59 -12.63
C LYS A 184 4.17 -26.32 -11.90
N LEU A 185 5.04 -25.33 -11.69
CA LEU A 185 4.67 -24.03 -11.12
C LEU A 185 3.48 -23.42 -11.92
N PRO A 186 2.37 -23.07 -11.26
CA PRO A 186 1.19 -22.53 -11.94
C PRO A 186 1.44 -21.13 -12.50
N THR A 187 0.45 -20.61 -13.24
CA THR A 187 0.53 -19.24 -13.79
C THR A 187 0.47 -18.19 -12.68
N VAL A 188 -0.27 -18.48 -11.61
CA VAL A 188 -0.37 -17.62 -10.41
C VAL A 188 -0.10 -18.46 -9.17
N SER A 189 0.89 -18.07 -8.38
CA SER A 189 1.28 -18.74 -7.14
C SER A 189 1.24 -17.73 -6.01
N TRP A 190 0.55 -18.06 -4.91
CA TRP A 190 0.64 -17.33 -3.64
C TRP A 190 1.39 -18.17 -2.62
N LEU A 191 2.17 -17.53 -1.76
CA LEU A 191 2.95 -18.17 -0.70
C LEU A 191 2.45 -17.60 0.63
N ALA A 192 1.92 -18.45 1.50
CA ALA A 192 1.46 -18.08 2.84
C ALA A 192 2.45 -18.65 3.88
N PRO A 193 3.32 -17.79 4.46
CA PRO A 193 4.35 -18.23 5.40
C PRO A 193 3.76 -18.61 6.77
N PRO A 194 4.42 -19.48 7.53
CA PRO A 194 4.18 -19.59 8.97
C PRO A 194 4.57 -18.31 9.73
N GLN A 195 4.04 -18.13 10.94
CA GLN A 195 4.26 -16.91 11.76
C GLN A 195 5.74 -16.55 11.89
N LEU A 196 6.59 -17.51 12.25
CA LEU A 196 8.02 -17.27 12.49
C LEU A 196 8.80 -16.93 11.22
N PHE A 197 8.21 -17.15 10.05
CA PHE A 197 8.75 -16.82 8.73
C PHE A 197 8.02 -15.64 8.05
N SER A 198 7.06 -15.01 8.72
CA SER A 198 6.19 -13.98 8.13
C SER A 198 6.67 -12.55 8.32
N ASP A 199 7.78 -12.34 9.05
CA ASP A 199 8.23 -11.04 9.54
C ASP A 199 7.22 -10.32 10.47
N HIS A 200 6.22 -11.04 11.00
CA HIS A 200 5.33 -10.52 12.04
C HIS A 200 6.17 -9.97 13.22
N PRO A 201 5.82 -8.82 13.83
CA PRO A 201 6.76 -8.15 14.75
C PRO A 201 7.03 -8.82 16.09
N ASP A 202 6.14 -9.72 16.52
CA ASP A 202 6.43 -10.69 17.60
C ASP A 202 7.45 -11.79 17.19
N SER A 203 7.84 -11.84 15.93
CA SER A 203 8.57 -12.93 15.28
C SER A 203 9.43 -12.53 14.04
N PRO A 204 10.15 -11.38 14.02
CA PRO A 204 10.78 -10.83 12.80
C PRO A 204 12.14 -11.49 12.47
N TRP A 205 12.32 -12.74 12.83
CA TRP A 205 13.64 -13.37 12.90
C TRP A 205 14.02 -14.12 11.63
N PHE A 206 13.04 -14.79 10.98
CA PHE A 206 13.32 -15.76 9.91
C PHE A 206 12.64 -15.46 8.57
N GLY A 207 11.89 -14.37 8.41
CA GLY A 207 11.24 -14.06 7.13
C GLY A 207 12.24 -13.73 6.01
N ALA A 208 13.36 -13.08 6.33
CA ALA A 208 14.47 -12.89 5.38
C ALA A 208 15.04 -14.22 4.84
N TRP A 209 15.14 -15.25 5.68
CA TRP A 209 15.54 -16.59 5.24
C TRP A 209 14.48 -17.19 4.31
N TYR A 210 13.20 -17.09 4.67
CA TYR A 210 12.10 -17.63 3.87
C TYR A 210 12.06 -17.00 2.46
N VAL A 211 12.23 -15.68 2.37
CA VAL A 211 12.33 -14.96 1.09
C VAL A 211 13.58 -15.38 0.31
N SER A 212 14.73 -15.52 0.97
CA SER A 212 15.97 -16.00 0.33
C SER A 212 15.77 -17.39 -0.28
N GLU A 213 15.17 -18.32 0.46
CA GLU A 213 14.94 -19.69 0.02
C GLU A 213 13.98 -19.73 -1.18
N ILE A 214 12.92 -18.92 -1.18
CA ILE A 214 12.02 -18.77 -2.34
C ILE A 214 12.80 -18.28 -3.57
N MET A 215 13.68 -17.29 -3.39
CA MET A 215 14.50 -16.76 -4.47
C MET A 215 15.49 -17.81 -5.00
N ASP A 216 16.12 -18.60 -4.12
CA ASP A 216 17.01 -19.70 -4.52
C ASP A 216 16.23 -20.78 -5.30
N ILE A 217 15.05 -21.19 -4.83
CA ILE A 217 14.16 -22.14 -5.53
C ILE A 217 13.80 -21.62 -6.92
N LEU A 218 13.43 -20.34 -7.05
CA LEU A 218 13.03 -19.77 -8.34
C LEU A 218 14.22 -19.62 -9.29
N THR A 219 15.39 -19.22 -8.78
CA THR A 219 16.56 -18.87 -9.59
C THR A 219 17.44 -20.07 -9.94
N GLN A 220 17.39 -21.17 -9.19
CA GLN A 220 18.07 -22.43 -9.54
C GLN A 220 17.58 -23.04 -10.85
N ASN A 221 16.36 -22.70 -11.28
CA ASN A 221 15.80 -23.09 -12.57
C ASN A 221 15.71 -21.85 -13.50
N PRO A 222 16.73 -21.59 -14.35
CA PRO A 222 16.75 -20.42 -15.23
C PRO A 222 15.56 -20.34 -16.20
N GLU A 223 15.00 -21.49 -16.59
CA GLU A 223 13.84 -21.56 -17.48
C GLU A 223 12.55 -21.10 -16.79
N VAL A 224 12.47 -21.23 -15.47
CA VAL A 224 11.42 -20.66 -14.63
C VAL A 224 11.71 -19.19 -14.38
N TRP A 225 12.88 -18.84 -13.84
CA TRP A 225 13.19 -17.46 -13.46
C TRP A 225 13.03 -16.46 -14.60
N LYS A 226 13.48 -16.80 -15.82
CA LYS A 226 13.43 -15.89 -16.98
C LYS A 226 12.00 -15.46 -17.37
N LYS A 227 10.97 -16.12 -16.84
CA LYS A 227 9.55 -15.85 -17.06
C LYS A 227 8.76 -15.54 -15.78
N THR A 228 9.43 -15.31 -14.66
CA THR A 228 8.80 -15.09 -13.34
C THR A 228 8.77 -13.61 -12.94
N ILE A 229 7.66 -13.21 -12.32
CA ILE A 229 7.53 -11.96 -11.58
C ILE A 229 7.31 -12.36 -10.13
N PHE A 230 8.29 -12.10 -9.27
CA PHE A 230 8.15 -12.30 -7.84
C PHE A 230 7.78 -10.96 -7.18
N ILE A 231 6.66 -10.95 -6.45
CA ILE A 231 6.17 -9.77 -5.73
C ILE A 231 6.18 -10.11 -4.24
N LEU A 232 7.00 -9.40 -3.48
CA LEU A 232 6.97 -9.40 -2.03
C LEU A 232 6.18 -8.17 -1.58
N THR A 233 5.22 -8.37 -0.70
CA THR A 233 4.45 -7.31 -0.04
C THR A 233 4.12 -7.77 1.37
N TYR A 234 3.80 -6.81 2.24
CA TYR A 234 3.24 -7.07 3.55
C TYR A 234 1.71 -6.89 3.47
N ASP A 235 0.98 -7.45 4.43
CA ASP A 235 -0.46 -7.30 4.57
C ASP A 235 -0.83 -6.03 5.35
N GLU A 236 0.01 -5.60 6.31
CA GLU A 236 -0.19 -4.41 7.13
C GLU A 236 1.14 -3.84 7.71
N ASN A 237 1.10 -2.82 8.60
CA ASN A 237 2.27 -2.07 9.09
C ASN A 237 2.56 -2.21 10.61
N ASP A 238 1.82 -3.09 11.27
CA ASP A 238 1.74 -3.43 12.69
C ASP A 238 1.57 -2.24 13.65
N GLY A 239 1.01 -1.14 13.13
CA GLY A 239 0.85 0.11 13.88
C GLY A 239 2.15 0.89 14.09
N TYR A 240 3.27 0.50 13.46
CA TYR A 240 4.48 1.32 13.46
C TYR A 240 4.27 2.64 12.72
N PHE A 241 4.94 3.69 13.20
CA PHE A 241 4.85 5.02 12.60
C PHE A 241 5.37 5.03 11.15
N ASP A 242 4.54 5.48 10.22
CA ASP A 242 4.94 5.93 8.89
C ASP A 242 4.65 7.43 8.77
N HIS A 243 5.57 8.17 8.16
CA HIS A 243 5.49 9.62 8.03
C HIS A 243 4.52 10.09 6.95
N PHE A 244 4.08 9.19 6.06
CA PHE A 244 3.18 9.50 4.97
C PHE A 244 1.73 9.39 5.42
N ALA A 245 1.00 10.49 5.38
CA ALA A 245 -0.45 10.48 5.58
C ALA A 245 -1.14 9.81 4.37
N PRO A 246 -1.89 8.71 4.57
CA PRO A 246 -2.53 8.01 3.47
C PRO A 246 -3.59 8.85 2.76
N PHE A 247 -3.75 8.65 1.46
CA PHE A 247 -4.89 9.20 0.71
C PHE A 247 -6.15 8.42 1.05
N THR A 248 -7.26 9.12 1.22
CA THR A 248 -8.54 8.49 1.55
C THR A 248 -9.69 9.09 0.73
N ALA A 249 -10.82 8.40 0.65
CA ALA A 249 -11.99 8.91 -0.06
C ALA A 249 -12.72 9.99 0.77
N PRO A 250 -13.42 10.97 0.15
CA PRO A 250 -14.33 11.82 0.91
C PRO A 250 -15.50 10.99 1.48
N ASN A 251 -16.05 11.44 2.61
CA ASN A 251 -17.26 10.86 3.17
C ASN A 251 -18.43 11.14 2.20
N PRO A 252 -19.08 10.11 1.64
CA PRO A 252 -20.19 10.29 0.70
C PRO A 252 -21.39 11.05 1.28
N ASP A 253 -21.55 11.03 2.61
CA ASP A 253 -22.68 11.61 3.33
C ASP A 253 -22.36 13.03 3.87
N ASP A 254 -21.14 13.54 3.64
CA ASP A 254 -20.71 14.89 4.03
C ASP A 254 -20.12 15.66 2.84
N THR A 255 -20.87 16.67 2.38
CA THR A 255 -20.46 17.54 1.26
C THR A 255 -19.24 18.42 1.56
N GLU A 256 -18.86 18.57 2.83
CA GLU A 256 -17.69 19.35 3.26
C GLU A 256 -16.44 18.49 3.40
N SER A 257 -16.54 17.17 3.24
CA SER A 257 -15.41 16.23 3.34
C SER A 257 -14.55 16.15 2.06
N GLY A 258 -14.99 16.82 0.98
CA GLY A 258 -14.30 16.91 -0.31
C GLY A 258 -15.16 16.43 -1.49
N LYS A 259 -14.54 16.18 -2.64
CA LYS A 259 -15.26 15.94 -3.92
C LYS A 259 -14.54 14.97 -4.84
N VAL A 260 -15.29 14.25 -5.67
CA VAL A 260 -14.74 13.34 -6.68
C VAL A 260 -15.27 13.67 -8.07
N SER A 261 -14.54 13.28 -9.11
CA SER A 261 -15.01 13.30 -10.50
C SER A 261 -16.32 12.53 -10.69
N GLU A 262 -17.09 12.92 -11.71
CA GLU A 262 -18.31 12.20 -12.08
C GLU A 262 -17.99 10.73 -12.41
N GLY A 263 -18.81 9.80 -11.89
CA GLY A 263 -18.63 8.35 -12.08
C GLY A 263 -17.75 7.66 -11.04
N ILE A 264 -17.09 8.42 -10.14
CA ILE A 264 -16.44 7.85 -8.96
C ILE A 264 -17.47 7.74 -7.83
N ASN A 265 -17.72 6.51 -7.36
CA ASN A 265 -18.51 6.27 -6.14
C ASN A 265 -17.56 6.02 -4.93
N PRO A 266 -17.49 6.93 -3.95
CA PRO A 266 -16.67 6.76 -2.75
C PRO A 266 -17.38 5.94 -1.65
N ALA A 267 -18.66 5.60 -1.80
CA ALA A 267 -19.44 4.98 -0.72
C ALA A 267 -18.90 3.62 -0.25
N LEU A 268 -18.27 2.85 -1.14
CA LEU A 268 -17.64 1.57 -0.76
C LEU A 268 -16.32 1.74 0.00
N GLU A 269 -15.77 2.95 0.07
CA GLU A 269 -14.56 3.26 0.83
C GLU A 269 -14.87 3.80 2.23
N PHE A 270 -16.15 3.98 2.57
CA PHE A 270 -16.61 4.53 3.84
C PHE A 270 -17.52 3.55 4.55
N VAL A 271 -17.35 3.37 5.86
CA VAL A 271 -18.21 2.49 6.66
C VAL A 271 -18.83 3.27 7.79
N ARG A 272 -20.17 3.38 7.75
CA ARG A 272 -20.92 4.00 8.83
C ARG A 272 -21.00 3.10 10.05
N ARG A 273 -21.18 3.71 11.21
CA ARG A 273 -21.28 2.97 12.48
C ARG A 273 -22.45 1.99 12.49
N ASP A 274 -23.59 2.36 11.91
CA ASP A 274 -24.79 1.52 11.82
C ASP A 274 -24.67 0.38 10.77
N GLU A 275 -23.64 0.39 9.92
CA GLU A 275 -23.34 -0.68 8.97
C GLU A 275 -22.46 -1.79 9.56
N GLN A 276 -21.96 -1.61 10.79
CA GLN A 276 -21.06 -2.57 11.44
C GLN A 276 -21.81 -3.57 12.33
N TYR A 277 -21.16 -4.69 12.65
CA TYR A 277 -21.69 -5.73 13.56
C TYR A 277 -21.66 -5.31 15.03
N TYR A 278 -20.69 -4.46 15.41
CA TYR A 278 -20.49 -3.97 16.77
C TYR A 278 -20.60 -2.43 16.80
N PRO A 279 -21.77 -1.86 16.47
CA PRO A 279 -21.94 -0.40 16.33
C PRO A 279 -21.58 0.39 17.59
N GLU A 280 -21.68 -0.21 18.78
CA GLU A 280 -21.31 0.39 20.06
C GLU A 280 -19.80 0.65 20.21
N SER A 281 -18.97 -0.16 19.52
CA SER A 281 -17.51 -0.03 19.50
C SER A 281 -16.98 0.42 18.13
N GLY A 282 -17.87 0.53 17.13
CA GLY A 282 -17.56 0.96 15.78
C GLY A 282 -17.32 2.46 15.68
N ARG A 283 -16.27 2.83 14.95
CA ARG A 283 -16.09 4.20 14.45
C ARG A 283 -16.64 4.32 13.05
N GLU A 284 -17.20 5.47 12.74
CA GLU A 284 -17.50 5.84 11.36
C GLU A 284 -16.22 6.36 10.71
N SER A 285 -15.73 5.68 9.68
CA SER A 285 -14.46 6.05 9.03
C SER A 285 -14.30 5.44 7.65
N ASN A 286 -13.31 5.98 6.93
CA ASN A 286 -12.79 5.41 5.70
C ASN A 286 -12.18 4.02 5.98
N ILE A 287 -12.28 3.10 5.02
CA ILE A 287 -11.63 1.77 5.06
C ILE A 287 -10.14 1.91 4.76
N GLY A 288 -9.78 2.85 3.86
CA GLY A 288 -8.42 3.08 3.43
C GLY A 288 -8.27 4.36 2.59
N LEU A 289 -7.11 4.60 1.98
CA LEU A 289 -5.91 3.75 2.08
C LEU A 289 -5.35 3.75 3.50
N GLY A 290 -4.75 2.62 3.90
CA GLY A 290 -4.08 2.47 5.18
C GLY A 290 -2.65 3.02 5.14
N TYR A 291 -1.92 2.82 6.24
CA TYR A 291 -0.49 3.11 6.29
C TYR A 291 0.26 2.37 5.18
N ARG A 292 1.36 2.97 4.74
CA ARG A 292 2.18 2.39 3.68
C ARG A 292 2.86 1.11 4.17
N VAL A 293 2.88 0.11 3.30
CA VAL A 293 3.68 -1.11 3.46
C VAL A 293 4.73 -1.22 2.36
N PRO A 294 5.86 -1.93 2.60
CA PRO A 294 6.83 -2.20 1.54
C PRO A 294 6.25 -3.09 0.44
N MET A 295 6.61 -2.82 -0.81
CA MET A 295 6.42 -3.73 -1.93
C MET A 295 7.71 -3.80 -2.75
N ILE A 296 8.17 -5.02 -3.04
CA ILE A 296 9.37 -5.29 -3.84
C ILE A 296 8.98 -6.21 -5.00
N ILE A 297 9.36 -5.84 -6.22
CA ILE A 297 9.16 -6.67 -7.41
C ILE A 297 10.52 -7.12 -7.94
N ALA A 298 10.84 -8.41 -7.77
CA ALA A 298 12.04 -9.03 -8.32
C ALA A 298 11.68 -9.80 -9.60
N SER A 299 12.23 -9.35 -10.73
CA SER A 299 11.91 -9.95 -12.02
C SER A 299 12.95 -9.58 -13.09
N PRO A 300 13.12 -10.38 -14.16
CA PRO A 300 13.81 -9.96 -15.37
C PRO A 300 13.31 -8.63 -15.98
N TRP A 301 12.09 -8.18 -15.67
CA TRP A 301 11.50 -6.93 -16.16
C TRP A 301 11.63 -5.73 -15.19
N THR A 302 12.27 -5.91 -14.03
CA THR A 302 12.48 -4.85 -13.02
C THR A 302 13.96 -4.64 -12.66
N ARG A 303 14.88 -5.16 -13.49
CA ARG A 303 16.35 -5.13 -13.29
C ARG A 303 16.86 -3.72 -12.97
N GLY A 304 17.68 -3.56 -11.94
CA GLY A 304 18.40 -2.31 -11.66
C GLY A 304 18.00 -1.57 -10.39
N GLY A 305 17.03 -2.08 -9.62
CA GLY A 305 16.67 -1.50 -8.31
C GLY A 305 16.02 -0.11 -8.41
N TRP A 306 14.93 -0.03 -9.18
CA TRP A 306 14.22 1.22 -9.45
C TRP A 306 13.12 1.47 -8.42
N VAL A 307 12.77 2.74 -8.22
CA VAL A 307 11.62 3.16 -7.41
C VAL A 307 10.43 3.54 -8.29
N ASN A 308 9.23 3.15 -7.86
CA ASN A 308 7.98 3.57 -8.49
C ASN A 308 7.13 4.28 -7.43
N SER A 309 6.69 5.50 -7.75
CA SER A 309 5.93 6.38 -6.85
C SER A 309 4.49 6.61 -7.33
N GLN A 310 3.97 5.76 -8.22
CA GLN A 310 2.53 5.68 -8.46
C GLN A 310 1.85 5.20 -7.16
N VAL A 311 0.63 5.68 -6.91
CA VAL A 311 -0.14 5.22 -5.75
C VAL A 311 -0.59 3.79 -6.03
N PHE A 312 -0.24 2.88 -5.12
CA PHE A 312 -0.66 1.50 -5.13
C PHE A 312 -1.21 1.12 -3.76
N ASP A 313 -2.01 0.05 -3.74
CA ASP A 313 -2.58 -0.59 -2.57
C ASP A 313 -2.63 -2.11 -2.78
N HIS A 314 -3.15 -2.87 -1.81
CA HIS A 314 -3.25 -4.33 -1.95
C HIS A 314 -4.13 -4.78 -3.13
N THR A 315 -5.08 -3.95 -3.59
CA THR A 315 -5.88 -4.27 -4.78
C THR A 315 -5.10 -4.16 -6.08
N SER A 316 -3.99 -3.40 -6.08
CA SER A 316 -3.12 -3.20 -7.26
C SER A 316 -2.54 -4.50 -7.79
N SER A 317 -2.25 -5.47 -6.92
CA SER A 317 -1.82 -6.83 -7.32
C SER A 317 -2.91 -7.58 -8.09
N LEU A 318 -4.18 -7.41 -7.71
CA LEU A 318 -5.30 -8.02 -8.45
C LEU A 318 -5.53 -7.30 -9.78
N GLN A 319 -5.42 -5.97 -9.81
CA GLN A 319 -5.49 -5.19 -11.05
C GLN A 319 -4.35 -5.56 -12.02
N PHE A 320 -3.14 -5.82 -11.50
CA PHE A 320 -2.04 -6.35 -12.30
C PHE A 320 -2.40 -7.71 -12.92
N LEU A 321 -2.93 -8.63 -12.12
CA LEU A 321 -3.35 -9.94 -12.62
C LEU A 321 -4.46 -9.82 -13.67
N GLU A 322 -5.42 -8.90 -13.53
CA GLU A 322 -6.40 -8.62 -14.59
C GLU A 322 -5.69 -8.28 -15.91
N LYS A 323 -4.78 -7.31 -15.88
CA LYS A 323 -4.04 -6.86 -17.07
C LYS A 323 -3.21 -7.98 -17.68
N PHE A 324 -2.44 -8.67 -16.85
CA PHE A 324 -1.54 -9.75 -17.26
C PHE A 324 -2.31 -10.92 -17.86
N ILE A 325 -3.36 -11.42 -17.19
CA ILE A 325 -4.15 -12.57 -17.67
C ILE A 325 -4.96 -12.20 -18.92
N ASN A 326 -5.61 -11.03 -18.94
CA ASN A 326 -6.35 -10.57 -20.12
C ASN A 326 -5.45 -10.52 -21.35
N HIS A 327 -4.21 -10.03 -21.19
CA HIS A 327 -3.22 -10.05 -22.26
C HIS A 327 -2.76 -11.47 -22.62
N LYS A 328 -2.45 -12.30 -21.62
CA LYS A 328 -1.86 -13.64 -21.81
C LYS A 328 -2.80 -14.62 -22.52
N ILE A 329 -4.09 -14.60 -22.19
CA ILE A 329 -5.06 -15.60 -22.69
C ILE A 329 -6.22 -14.99 -23.50
N ASN A 330 -6.16 -13.68 -23.79
CA ASN A 330 -7.19 -12.96 -24.55
C ASN A 330 -8.61 -13.17 -23.98
N LYS A 331 -8.73 -13.00 -22.65
CA LYS A 331 -10.00 -13.04 -21.91
C LYS A 331 -10.28 -11.69 -21.26
N ASN A 332 -11.42 -11.58 -20.59
CA ASN A 332 -11.83 -10.39 -19.84
C ASN A 332 -12.17 -10.79 -18.39
N ILE A 333 -11.15 -10.98 -17.57
CA ILE A 333 -11.25 -11.06 -16.12
C ILE A 333 -11.28 -9.65 -15.52
N LYS A 334 -12.16 -9.46 -14.54
CA LYS A 334 -12.25 -8.24 -13.73
C LYS A 334 -12.67 -8.60 -12.29
N GLU A 335 -11.95 -8.10 -11.30
CA GLU A 335 -12.30 -8.16 -9.90
C GLU A 335 -13.40 -7.13 -9.60
N THR A 336 -14.63 -7.60 -9.52
CA THR A 336 -15.80 -6.73 -9.36
C THR A 336 -15.94 -6.16 -7.94
N ASN A 337 -15.15 -6.65 -6.98
CA ASN A 337 -15.17 -6.17 -5.60
C ASN A 337 -14.28 -4.94 -5.35
N ILE A 338 -13.47 -4.49 -6.33
CA ILE A 338 -12.67 -3.26 -6.22
C ILE A 338 -13.55 -2.06 -6.60
N SER A 339 -13.64 -1.08 -5.69
CA SER A 339 -14.43 0.13 -5.90
C SER A 339 -13.95 0.96 -7.09
N THR A 340 -14.84 1.81 -7.60
CA THR A 340 -14.50 2.80 -8.63
C THR A 340 -13.48 3.82 -8.14
N TRP A 341 -13.47 4.14 -6.83
CA TRP A 341 -12.50 5.05 -6.25
C TRP A 341 -11.09 4.45 -6.33
N ARG A 342 -10.88 3.23 -5.81
CA ARG A 342 -9.57 2.54 -5.87
C ARG A 342 -9.08 2.35 -7.29
N ARG A 343 -9.97 1.96 -8.22
CA ARG A 343 -9.60 1.82 -9.64
C ARG A 343 -9.17 3.12 -10.31
N THR A 344 -9.60 4.26 -9.77
CA THR A 344 -9.23 5.57 -10.31
C THR A 344 -7.89 6.04 -9.77
N VAL A 345 -7.64 5.84 -8.48
CA VAL A 345 -6.48 6.41 -7.77
C VAL A 345 -5.31 5.44 -7.60
N CYS A 346 -5.56 4.13 -7.48
CA CYS A 346 -4.54 3.09 -7.33
C CYS A 346 -4.21 2.46 -8.68
N GLY A 347 -2.93 2.43 -9.04
CA GLY A 347 -2.46 1.83 -10.29
C GLY A 347 -2.50 0.30 -10.30
N ASP A 348 -2.18 -0.29 -11.45
CA ASP A 348 -2.25 -1.74 -11.70
C ASP A 348 -0.87 -2.43 -11.71
N LEU A 349 0.13 -1.81 -11.06
CA LEU A 349 1.55 -2.19 -11.03
C LEU A 349 2.27 -2.21 -12.40
N THR A 350 1.59 -1.99 -13.53
CA THR A 350 2.23 -2.14 -14.85
C THR A 350 3.35 -1.13 -15.09
N SER A 351 3.26 0.07 -14.49
CA SER A 351 4.30 1.11 -14.54
C SER A 351 5.61 0.71 -13.84
N ALA A 352 5.62 -0.37 -13.05
CA ALA A 352 6.85 -0.88 -12.42
C ALA A 352 7.74 -1.66 -13.40
N PHE A 353 7.17 -2.14 -14.52
CA PHE A 353 7.87 -2.99 -15.47
C PHE A 353 8.41 -2.19 -16.66
N ARG A 354 9.56 -2.64 -17.17
CA ARG A 354 10.16 -2.08 -18.39
C ARG A 354 10.79 -3.18 -19.24
N PRO A 355 10.78 -3.01 -20.58
CA PRO A 355 11.57 -3.85 -21.46
C PRO A 355 13.07 -3.67 -21.17
N TYR A 356 13.82 -4.77 -21.30
CA TYR A 356 15.28 -4.74 -21.31
C TYR A 356 15.76 -4.53 -22.75
N HIS A 357 16.56 -3.48 -22.98
CA HIS A 357 17.04 -3.10 -24.30
C HIS A 357 18.54 -3.37 -24.51
N GLY A 358 19.17 -4.13 -23.62
CA GLY A 358 20.59 -4.44 -23.69
C GLY A 358 21.49 -3.45 -22.93
N GLU A 359 20.89 -2.56 -22.13
CA GLU A 359 21.65 -1.63 -21.29
C GLU A 359 22.59 -2.34 -20.30
N THR A 360 23.75 -1.71 -20.04
CA THR A 360 24.72 -2.21 -19.07
C THR A 360 24.19 -1.96 -17.66
N MET A 361 24.02 -3.04 -16.91
CA MET A 361 23.54 -2.96 -15.54
C MET A 361 24.72 -3.03 -14.56
N ASN A 362 24.77 -2.07 -13.64
CA ASN A 362 25.64 -2.22 -12.47
C ASN A 362 25.16 -3.44 -11.69
N LYS A 363 26.07 -4.41 -11.50
CA LYS A 363 25.75 -5.56 -10.65
C LYS A 363 25.50 -5.02 -9.23
N PRO A 364 24.48 -5.53 -8.52
CA PRO A 364 24.33 -5.22 -7.11
C PRO A 364 25.62 -5.58 -6.37
N ILE A 365 25.91 -4.85 -5.30
CA ILE A 365 27.03 -5.17 -4.42
C ILE A 365 26.73 -6.56 -3.87
N VAL A 366 27.64 -7.51 -4.10
CA VAL A 366 27.56 -8.83 -3.49
C VAL A 366 27.83 -8.63 -2.01
N LEU A 367 26.86 -8.93 -1.15
CA LEU A 367 27.03 -8.83 0.30
C LEU A 367 28.15 -9.79 0.73
N GLU A 368 29.14 -9.26 1.44
CA GLU A 368 30.16 -10.10 2.06
C GLU A 368 29.53 -10.87 3.22
N ARG A 369 29.53 -12.20 3.11
CA ARG A 369 28.80 -13.10 4.01
C ARG A 369 29.16 -12.89 5.48
N GLU A 370 30.45 -12.83 5.80
CA GLU A 370 30.95 -12.76 7.19
C GLU A 370 30.56 -11.44 7.88
N PRO A 371 30.82 -10.25 7.31
CA PRO A 371 30.34 -8.98 7.86
C PRO A 371 28.82 -8.92 8.05
N PHE A 372 28.05 -9.41 7.07
CA PHE A 372 26.60 -9.37 7.12
C PHE A 372 26.02 -10.28 8.22
N ILE A 373 26.55 -11.51 8.35
CA ILE A 373 26.18 -12.41 9.46
C ILE A 373 26.53 -11.79 10.80
N GLN A 374 27.71 -11.16 10.92
CA GLN A 374 28.11 -10.49 12.15
C GLN A 374 27.16 -9.33 12.50
N GLU A 375 26.71 -8.54 11.51
CA GLU A 375 25.75 -7.46 11.72
C GLU A 375 24.38 -7.97 12.23
N ILE A 376 23.82 -8.99 11.57
CA ILE A 376 22.57 -9.64 12.00
C ILE A 376 22.72 -10.17 13.42
N HIS A 377 23.82 -10.85 13.71
CA HIS A 377 24.11 -11.43 15.01
C HIS A 377 24.22 -10.36 16.09
N GLN A 378 24.86 -9.22 15.80
CA GLN A 378 24.95 -8.09 16.72
C GLN A 378 23.58 -7.46 17.04
N ALA A 379 22.62 -7.51 16.12
CA ALA A 379 21.32 -6.89 16.30
C ALA A 379 20.55 -7.45 17.51
N LYS A 380 20.68 -8.76 17.80
CA LYS A 380 19.98 -9.39 18.94
C LYS A 380 20.52 -9.01 20.31
N PHE A 381 21.74 -8.46 20.37
CA PHE A 381 22.35 -7.95 21.60
C PHE A 381 22.16 -6.44 21.76
N LYS A 382 21.59 -5.76 20.75
CA LYS A 382 21.13 -4.39 20.96
C LYS A 382 20.07 -4.47 22.06
N GLY A 383 20.26 -3.67 23.12
CA GLY A 383 19.22 -3.50 24.12
C GLY A 383 17.93 -3.05 23.44
N LEU A 384 16.79 -3.22 24.11
CA LEU A 384 15.57 -2.54 23.71
C LEU A 384 15.90 -1.07 23.42
N PRO A 385 15.32 -0.44 22.38
CA PRO A 385 15.50 0.98 22.17
C PRO A 385 15.14 1.71 23.47
N MET A 386 16.17 2.15 24.18
CA MET A 386 16.13 2.83 25.47
C MET A 386 16.91 4.12 25.31
N GLY A 387 16.51 5.17 26.01
CA GLY A 387 17.09 6.52 25.80
C GLY A 387 16.30 7.38 24.82
N PHE A 388 15.00 7.12 24.64
CA PHE A 388 14.10 8.10 24.05
C PHE A 388 14.21 9.42 24.82
N LYS A 389 14.57 10.47 24.09
CA LYS A 389 14.65 11.81 24.62
C LYS A 389 13.41 12.56 24.17
N ALA A 390 12.63 13.04 25.14
CA ALA A 390 11.68 14.09 24.85
C ALA A 390 12.46 15.31 24.35
N LEU A 391 12.15 15.75 23.14
CA LEU A 391 12.80 16.92 22.56
C LEU A 391 12.44 18.15 23.39
N SER A 392 13.44 18.97 23.70
CA SER A 392 13.19 20.27 24.32
C SER A 392 12.51 21.22 23.33
N ALA A 393 11.81 22.24 23.83
CA ALA A 393 11.17 23.25 22.97
C ALA A 393 12.17 23.93 22.01
N MET A 394 13.44 24.08 22.42
CA MET A 394 14.49 24.64 21.56
C MET A 394 14.88 23.69 20.43
N GLU A 395 14.92 22.39 20.69
CA GLU A 395 15.23 21.36 19.68
C GLU A 395 14.07 21.17 18.70
N ILE A 396 12.84 21.21 19.20
CA ILE A 396 11.63 21.24 18.35
C ILE A 396 11.70 22.47 17.44
N LYS A 397 11.93 23.66 18.01
CA LYS A 397 12.04 24.90 17.24
C LYS A 397 13.19 24.85 16.22
N GLN A 398 14.33 24.25 16.57
CA GLN A 398 15.42 24.05 15.62
C GLN A 398 15.00 23.14 14.47
N ILE A 399 14.32 22.02 14.76
CA ILE A 399 13.80 21.10 13.73
C ILE A 399 12.78 21.80 12.83
N GLU A 400 11.88 22.59 13.39
CA GLU A 400 10.88 23.35 12.61
C GLU A 400 11.53 24.39 11.69
N GLN A 401 12.67 24.97 12.09
CA GLN A 401 13.39 25.99 11.32
C GLN A 401 14.37 25.42 10.30
N ASP A 402 15.13 24.40 10.67
CA ASP A 402 16.14 23.76 9.84
C ASP A 402 16.28 22.27 10.25
N PRO A 403 15.39 21.40 9.75
CA PRO A 403 15.39 19.98 10.09
C PRO A 403 16.73 19.31 9.81
N GLY A 404 17.40 19.68 8.71
CA GLY A 404 18.67 19.08 8.28
C GLY A 404 19.84 19.37 9.22
N SER A 405 19.78 20.46 9.98
CA SER A 405 20.79 20.79 11.00
C SER A 405 20.63 20.02 12.30
N SER A 406 19.44 19.45 12.56
CA SER A 406 19.14 18.78 13.82
C SER A 406 19.76 17.38 13.85
N PRO A 407 20.48 17.01 14.93
CA PRO A 407 20.96 15.63 15.09
C PRO A 407 19.83 14.63 15.37
N TYR A 408 18.61 15.11 15.65
CA TYR A 408 17.45 14.28 16.00
C TYR A 408 16.48 14.09 14.84
N PHE A 409 16.62 14.85 13.75
CA PHE A 409 15.77 14.65 12.59
C PHE A 409 16.21 13.38 11.82
N PRO A 410 15.28 12.51 11.38
CA PRO A 410 15.61 11.32 10.62
C PRO A 410 16.46 11.65 9.38
N LYS A 411 17.51 10.85 9.14
CA LYS A 411 18.36 10.98 7.95
C LYS A 411 17.96 9.94 6.92
N GLN A 412 17.72 10.40 5.69
CA GLN A 412 17.44 9.53 4.56
C GLN A 412 18.73 8.86 4.05
N GLU A 413 18.61 7.66 3.46
CA GLU A 413 19.73 7.01 2.75
C GLU A 413 20.24 7.93 1.63
N LYS A 414 21.55 8.17 1.58
CA LYS A 414 22.17 9.02 0.56
C LYS A 414 22.10 8.37 -0.82
N GLY A 415 22.01 9.22 -1.85
CA GLY A 415 22.08 8.82 -3.25
C GLY A 415 20.75 8.88 -3.99
N LEU A 416 20.83 8.86 -5.32
CA LEU A 416 19.67 8.90 -6.21
C LEU A 416 19.32 7.49 -6.67
N ARG A 417 18.03 7.17 -6.70
CA ARG A 417 17.51 5.94 -7.32
C ARG A 417 16.94 6.26 -8.69
N ASP A 418 17.08 5.33 -9.64
CA ASP A 418 16.33 5.39 -10.89
C ASP A 418 14.83 5.28 -10.58
N SER A 419 14.02 6.05 -11.28
CA SER A 419 12.57 6.14 -11.05
C SER A 419 11.79 5.76 -12.31
N CYS A 420 10.77 4.93 -12.13
CA CYS A 420 9.90 4.49 -13.23
C CYS A 420 9.14 5.67 -13.87
N ILE A 421 8.68 5.45 -15.11
CA ILE A 421 7.77 6.36 -15.79
C ILE A 421 6.43 6.34 -15.04
N LEU A 422 5.94 7.51 -14.65
CA LEU A 422 4.64 7.64 -13.98
C LEU A 422 3.63 8.30 -14.92
N PRO A 423 2.39 7.79 -14.97
CA PRO A 423 1.36 8.28 -15.89
C PRO A 423 0.60 9.52 -15.35
N TYR A 424 1.30 10.45 -14.70
CA TYR A 424 0.67 11.59 -14.03
C TYR A 424 0.85 12.89 -14.81
N GLU A 425 -0.27 13.55 -15.12
CA GLU A 425 -0.32 14.93 -15.62
C GLU A 425 -1.24 15.75 -14.70
N LEU A 426 -0.68 16.23 -13.59
CA LEU A 426 -1.46 16.82 -12.49
C LEU A 426 -1.33 18.35 -12.45
N TYR A 427 -2.47 19.01 -12.26
CA TYR A 427 -2.55 20.45 -12.03
C TYR A 427 -3.50 20.76 -10.87
N VAL A 428 -3.12 21.74 -10.05
CA VAL A 428 -4.00 22.32 -9.03
C VAL A 428 -3.84 23.82 -9.08
N HIS A 429 -4.95 24.53 -9.17
CA HIS A 429 -5.00 25.97 -9.37
C HIS A 429 -5.92 26.64 -8.35
N GLY A 430 -5.36 27.61 -7.62
CA GLY A 430 -6.09 28.51 -6.74
C GLY A 430 -6.55 29.77 -7.47
N GLU A 431 -7.73 30.28 -7.15
CA GLU A 431 -8.24 31.53 -7.71
C GLU A 431 -9.13 32.28 -6.72
N TYR A 432 -8.67 33.47 -6.31
CA TYR A 432 -9.48 34.38 -5.50
C TYR A 432 -10.60 35.02 -6.33
N GLN A 433 -11.84 34.88 -5.87
CA GLN A 433 -13.02 35.47 -6.49
C GLN A 433 -13.40 36.77 -5.77
N SER A 434 -13.79 37.78 -6.54
CA SER A 434 -14.22 39.11 -6.04
C SER A 434 -15.39 39.09 -5.04
N LYS A 435 -16.07 37.95 -4.87
CA LYS A 435 -17.17 37.75 -3.94
C LYS A 435 -16.74 37.23 -2.55
N GLY A 436 -15.44 37.06 -2.32
CA GLY A 436 -14.93 36.54 -1.05
C GLY A 436 -14.84 35.01 -0.97
N ASP A 437 -14.79 34.33 -2.12
CA ASP A 437 -14.54 32.89 -2.20
C ASP A 437 -13.15 32.62 -2.76
N TYR A 438 -12.49 31.57 -2.28
CA TYR A 438 -11.28 31.03 -2.88
C TYR A 438 -11.61 29.71 -3.58
N LEU A 439 -11.38 29.64 -4.89
CA LEU A 439 -11.61 28.42 -5.68
C LEU A 439 -10.34 27.60 -5.76
N VAL A 440 -10.46 26.29 -5.60
CA VAL A 440 -9.39 25.33 -5.87
C VAL A 440 -9.88 24.36 -6.92
N THR A 441 -9.19 24.29 -8.06
CA THR A 441 -9.48 23.32 -9.13
C THR A 441 -8.37 22.29 -9.21
N PHE A 442 -8.74 21.02 -9.11
CA PHE A 442 -7.86 19.86 -9.23
C PHE A 442 -8.07 19.22 -10.60
N GLU A 443 -7.00 18.88 -11.29
CA GLU A 443 -7.05 18.32 -12.64
C GLU A 443 -6.04 17.16 -12.76
N ALA A 444 -6.51 16.06 -13.33
CA ALA A 444 -5.68 14.95 -13.79
C ALA A 444 -5.87 14.82 -15.30
N SER A 445 -5.00 15.46 -16.09
CA SER A 445 -5.13 15.53 -17.54
C SER A 445 -4.71 14.21 -18.20
N ASP A 446 -5.31 13.92 -19.36
CA ASP A 446 -5.01 12.77 -20.21
C ASP A 446 -4.30 13.17 -21.52
N LYS A 447 -3.90 14.43 -21.67
CA LYS A 447 -3.46 14.95 -22.97
C LYS A 447 -2.13 14.39 -23.43
N ILE A 448 -1.16 14.18 -22.54
CA ILE A 448 0.14 13.59 -22.89
C ILE A 448 0.11 12.06 -22.81
N PHE A 449 -0.47 11.49 -21.76
CA PHE A 449 -0.42 10.05 -21.51
C PHE A 449 -1.61 9.26 -22.11
N GLY A 450 -2.66 9.94 -22.58
CA GLY A 450 -3.82 9.33 -23.20
C GLY A 450 -4.42 8.22 -22.35
N LYS A 451 -4.62 7.04 -22.93
CA LYS A 451 -5.19 5.86 -22.23
C LYS A 451 -4.32 5.32 -21.09
N GLN A 452 -3.05 5.72 -21.01
CA GLN A 452 -2.16 5.34 -19.92
C GLN A 452 -2.26 6.30 -18.74
N ALA A 453 -2.85 7.49 -18.91
CA ALA A 453 -3.00 8.49 -17.86
C ALA A 453 -3.69 7.90 -16.62
N ALA A 454 -3.18 8.25 -15.44
CA ALA A 454 -3.78 7.89 -14.17
C ALA A 454 -4.61 9.03 -13.61
N GLY A 455 -5.70 8.66 -12.92
CA GLY A 455 -6.34 9.57 -11.99
C GLY A 455 -5.45 9.82 -10.77
N ALA A 456 -5.84 10.78 -9.95
CA ALA A 456 -5.08 11.12 -8.76
C ALA A 456 -5.97 11.43 -7.56
N PRO A 457 -5.59 10.95 -6.36
CA PRO A 457 -6.11 11.48 -5.12
C PRO A 457 -5.43 12.79 -4.75
N PHE A 458 -6.15 13.69 -4.10
CA PHE A 458 -5.57 14.87 -3.46
C PHE A 458 -6.14 15.03 -2.04
N THR A 459 -5.33 15.49 -1.10
CA THR A 459 -5.77 15.85 0.24
C THR A 459 -5.45 17.30 0.50
N VAL A 460 -6.44 18.07 0.95
CA VAL A 460 -6.27 19.46 1.35
C VAL A 460 -6.36 19.58 2.86
N TYR A 461 -5.30 20.05 3.49
CA TYR A 461 -5.30 20.48 4.88
C TYR A 461 -5.48 22.00 4.94
N HIS A 462 -6.25 22.46 5.93
CA HIS A 462 -6.28 23.88 6.27
C HIS A 462 -5.46 24.11 7.55
N ALA A 463 -4.33 24.80 7.40
CA ALA A 463 -3.46 25.15 8.52
C ALA A 463 -4.01 26.37 9.29
N ALA A 464 -4.81 27.21 8.63
CA ALA A 464 -5.62 28.23 9.28
C ALA A 464 -6.91 27.62 9.86
N SER A 465 -7.43 28.25 10.92
CA SER A 465 -8.74 27.89 11.48
C SER A 465 -9.85 28.11 10.46
N TYR A 466 -10.63 27.06 10.20
CA TYR A 466 -11.76 27.04 9.28
C TYR A 466 -12.99 26.49 10.03
N LYS A 467 -14.06 27.29 10.10
CA LYS A 467 -15.29 26.98 10.87
C LYS A 467 -15.01 26.60 12.34
N GLY A 468 -13.95 27.16 12.93
CA GLY A 468 -13.56 26.92 14.33
C GLY A 468 -12.70 25.67 14.55
N GLU A 469 -12.31 24.97 13.49
CA GLU A 469 -11.44 23.80 13.53
C GLU A 469 -10.10 24.11 12.87
N VAL A 470 -9.03 23.42 13.28
CA VAL A 470 -7.68 23.56 12.70
C VAL A 470 -7.15 22.18 12.33
N GLY A 471 -6.55 22.06 11.14
CA GLY A 471 -5.84 20.85 10.73
C GLY A 471 -6.73 19.67 10.33
N THR A 472 -8.01 19.91 10.03
CA THR A 472 -8.83 18.87 9.37
C THR A 472 -8.53 18.83 7.87
N SER A 473 -9.01 17.80 7.19
CA SER A 473 -8.74 17.59 5.78
C SER A 473 -9.99 17.42 4.93
N ARG A 474 -9.88 17.84 3.67
CA ARG A 474 -10.81 17.48 2.59
C ARG A 474 -10.11 16.58 1.59
N ASN A 475 -10.81 15.56 1.11
CA ASN A 475 -10.25 14.56 0.22
C ASN A 475 -10.89 14.58 -1.16
N TYR A 476 -10.07 14.42 -2.18
CA TYR A 476 -10.48 14.52 -3.57
C TYR A 476 -9.97 13.34 -4.38
N ALA A 477 -10.72 12.94 -5.40
CA ALA A 477 -10.25 12.00 -6.40
C ALA A 477 -10.68 12.49 -7.78
N VAL A 478 -9.71 12.66 -8.67
CA VAL A 478 -9.93 13.16 -10.03
C VAL A 478 -9.64 12.04 -11.02
N ALA A 479 -10.60 11.76 -11.89
CA ALA A 479 -10.45 10.78 -12.96
C ALA A 479 -9.49 11.31 -14.05
N PRO A 480 -8.75 10.43 -14.75
CA PRO A 480 -7.91 10.88 -15.85
C PRO A 480 -8.76 11.50 -16.96
N GLY A 481 -8.32 12.67 -17.44
CA GLY A 481 -9.03 13.50 -18.42
C GLY A 481 -10.06 14.47 -17.80
N ASP A 482 -10.15 14.56 -16.47
CA ASP A 482 -11.18 15.33 -15.77
C ASP A 482 -10.61 16.33 -14.76
N HIS A 483 -11.50 17.15 -14.21
CA HIS A 483 -11.23 18.14 -13.17
C HIS A 483 -12.37 18.26 -12.17
N VAL A 484 -12.05 18.67 -10.94
CA VAL A 484 -13.01 18.96 -9.88
C VAL A 484 -12.70 20.33 -9.29
N THR A 485 -13.74 21.13 -9.03
CA THR A 485 -13.59 22.44 -8.39
C THR A 485 -14.29 22.46 -7.03
N ASP A 486 -13.58 22.96 -6.02
CA ASP A 486 -14.15 23.26 -4.71
C ASP A 486 -14.01 24.73 -4.31
N HIS A 487 -14.90 25.15 -3.41
CA HIS A 487 -15.09 26.53 -3.01
C HIS A 487 -14.80 26.67 -1.51
N TRP A 488 -13.99 27.66 -1.17
CA TRP A 488 -13.59 27.96 0.19
C TRP A 488 -14.00 29.39 0.54
N PRO A 489 -15.14 29.59 1.23
CA PRO A 489 -15.59 30.92 1.63
C PRO A 489 -14.59 31.55 2.60
N LEU A 490 -14.11 32.77 2.32
CA LEU A 490 -13.16 33.45 3.20
C LEU A 490 -13.76 33.72 4.57
N ASP A 491 -15.06 34.00 4.66
CA ASP A 491 -15.75 34.26 5.94
C ASP A 491 -15.79 33.04 6.87
N ALA A 492 -15.50 31.84 6.36
CA ALA A 492 -15.35 30.65 7.17
C ALA A 492 -13.95 30.51 7.79
N PHE A 493 -12.97 31.30 7.35
CA PHE A 493 -11.64 31.35 7.96
C PHE A 493 -11.54 32.46 9.00
N ASP A 494 -10.77 32.22 10.06
CA ASP A 494 -10.46 33.24 11.04
C ASP A 494 -9.78 34.45 10.38
N LYS A 495 -10.32 35.65 10.66
CA LYS A 495 -9.87 36.91 10.07
C LYS A 495 -9.88 36.93 8.53
N ARG A 496 -10.64 36.02 7.89
CA ARG A 496 -10.68 35.87 6.43
C ARG A 496 -9.32 35.55 5.80
N MET A 497 -8.45 34.86 6.54
CA MET A 497 -7.12 34.44 6.08
C MET A 497 -7.13 32.93 5.80
N TYR A 498 -6.98 32.55 4.53
CA TYR A 498 -6.89 31.14 4.16
C TYR A 498 -5.42 30.70 4.12
N HIS A 499 -5.20 29.44 4.48
CA HIS A 499 -3.93 28.74 4.30
C HIS A 499 -4.27 27.28 4.01
N LEU A 500 -4.15 26.92 2.73
CA LEU A 500 -4.50 25.61 2.20
C LEU A 500 -3.24 24.89 1.72
N GLU A 501 -3.03 23.67 2.19
CA GLU A 501 -1.94 22.79 1.81
C GLU A 501 -2.50 21.58 1.09
N ILE A 502 -2.09 21.38 -0.17
CA ILE A 502 -2.64 20.35 -1.05
C ILE A 502 -1.54 19.35 -1.36
N HIS A 503 -1.79 18.09 -0.98
CA HIS A 503 -0.90 16.96 -1.22
C HIS A 503 -1.46 16.07 -2.32
N GLY A 504 -0.59 15.64 -3.23
CA GLY A 504 -0.88 14.65 -4.26
C GLY A 504 0.26 13.64 -4.44
N PRO A 505 0.13 12.69 -5.38
CA PRO A 505 1.12 11.64 -5.61
C PRO A 505 2.51 12.16 -6.01
N ASN A 506 3.54 11.34 -5.81
CA ASN A 506 4.92 11.57 -6.26
C ASN A 506 5.47 12.97 -5.89
N GLY A 507 5.23 13.42 -4.66
CA GLY A 507 5.71 14.71 -4.17
C GLY A 507 4.98 15.93 -4.76
N PHE A 508 3.88 15.73 -5.48
CA PHE A 508 3.04 16.84 -5.93
C PHE A 508 2.49 17.60 -4.71
N TYR A 509 2.77 18.90 -4.65
CA TYR A 509 2.35 19.74 -3.55
C TYR A 509 1.99 21.16 -4.02
N ARG A 510 0.92 21.72 -3.47
CA ARG A 510 0.60 23.14 -3.58
C ARG A 510 0.34 23.73 -2.21
N GLU A 511 0.68 25.00 -2.06
CA GLU A 511 0.29 25.79 -0.89
C GLU A 511 -0.33 27.09 -1.39
N PHE A 512 -1.46 27.48 -0.82
CA PHE A 512 -2.11 28.76 -1.12
C PHE A 512 -2.40 29.50 0.17
N LYS A 513 -1.81 30.69 0.31
CA LYS A 513 -2.02 31.63 1.42
C LYS A 513 -2.52 32.97 0.92
N GLY A 514 -3.39 33.60 1.68
CA GLY A 514 -3.87 34.94 1.37
C GLY A 514 -5.05 35.34 2.24
N ASP A 515 -5.62 36.49 1.91
CA ASP A 515 -6.74 37.10 2.63
C ASP A 515 -7.67 37.88 1.69
N ALA A 516 -8.54 38.71 2.26
CA ALA A 516 -9.47 39.53 1.51
C ALA A 516 -8.80 40.60 0.62
N ASP A 517 -7.57 40.99 0.94
CA ASP A 517 -6.78 42.00 0.23
C ASP A 517 -5.84 41.36 -0.81
N ASN A 518 -6.12 40.13 -1.24
CA ASN A 518 -5.34 39.40 -2.23
C ASN A 518 -5.05 40.20 -3.51
N PRO A 519 -3.86 40.01 -4.11
CA PRO A 519 -3.55 40.62 -5.40
C PRO A 519 -4.52 40.09 -6.47
N HIS A 520 -4.94 40.95 -7.38
CA HIS A 520 -5.80 40.57 -8.52
C HIS A 520 -5.01 39.83 -9.62
N VAL A 521 -4.07 38.98 -9.24
CA VAL A 521 -3.28 38.16 -10.15
C VAL A 521 -3.83 36.74 -10.20
N LYS A 522 -3.83 36.15 -11.39
CA LYS A 522 -4.17 34.76 -11.65
C LYS A 522 -2.92 34.04 -12.11
N ILE A 523 -2.56 32.98 -11.40
CA ILE A 523 -1.35 32.20 -11.65
C ILE A 523 -1.76 30.81 -12.12
N ARG A 524 -1.18 30.36 -13.24
CA ARG A 524 -1.35 29.00 -13.76
C ARG A 524 0.01 28.36 -13.95
N CYS A 525 0.35 27.46 -13.03
CA CYS A 525 1.55 26.63 -13.10
C CYS A 525 1.26 25.35 -13.89
N THR A 526 1.90 25.20 -15.03
CA THR A 526 1.72 24.09 -15.99
C THR A 526 3.06 23.59 -16.49
N TYR A 527 3.03 22.51 -17.27
CA TYR A 527 4.22 21.94 -17.89
C TYR A 527 4.30 22.40 -19.33
N GLU A 528 5.46 22.90 -19.76
CA GLU A 528 5.60 23.35 -21.15
C GLU A 528 5.52 22.15 -22.10
N LYS A 529 4.65 22.27 -23.10
CA LYS A 529 4.48 21.29 -24.16
C LYS A 529 5.40 21.60 -25.35
N SER A 530 5.79 20.55 -26.07
CA SER A 530 6.45 20.67 -27.36
C SER A 530 5.58 21.42 -28.37
N LYS A 531 6.16 21.92 -29.48
CA LYS A 531 5.42 22.67 -30.51
C LYS A 531 4.22 21.92 -31.11
N ASN A 532 4.26 20.59 -31.12
CA ASN A 532 3.19 19.72 -31.60
C ASN A 532 2.31 19.17 -30.46
N GLU A 533 2.53 19.64 -29.23
CA GLU A 533 1.82 19.24 -28.01
C GLU A 533 1.81 17.74 -27.69
N ALA A 534 2.71 16.97 -28.30
CA ALA A 534 2.77 15.52 -28.12
C ALA A 534 3.61 15.07 -26.92
N ALA A 535 4.42 15.96 -26.33
CA ALA A 535 5.26 15.66 -25.18
C ALA A 535 5.53 16.92 -24.36
N PHE A 536 5.97 16.74 -23.11
CA PHE A 536 6.53 17.83 -22.31
C PHE A 536 8.00 18.09 -22.66
N THR A 537 8.41 19.35 -22.63
CA THR A 537 9.83 19.73 -22.81
C THR A 537 10.65 19.52 -21.53
N GLY A 538 9.98 19.32 -20.39
CA GLY A 538 10.59 19.26 -19.06
C GLY A 538 10.72 20.61 -18.36
N ARG A 539 10.18 21.69 -18.95
CA ARG A 539 10.18 23.03 -18.34
C ARG A 539 8.89 23.31 -17.58
N LEU A 540 9.03 23.99 -16.45
CA LEU A 540 7.89 24.50 -15.68
C LEU A 540 7.47 25.86 -16.23
N SER A 541 6.18 26.07 -16.41
CA SER A 541 5.61 27.29 -16.98
C SER A 541 4.67 27.96 -15.99
N PHE A 542 4.86 29.25 -15.75
CA PHE A 542 3.93 30.07 -14.99
C PHE A 542 3.30 31.10 -15.91
N SER A 543 2.02 30.92 -16.24
CA SER A 543 1.22 31.96 -16.88
C SER A 543 0.62 32.87 -15.80
N CYS A 544 1.02 34.14 -15.83
CA CYS A 544 0.66 35.13 -14.83
C CYS A 544 -0.18 36.21 -15.50
N THR A 545 -1.42 36.39 -15.03
CA THR A 545 -2.34 37.40 -15.56
C THR A 545 -2.73 38.37 -14.46
N ASN A 546 -2.52 39.67 -14.66
CA ASN A 546 -2.95 40.71 -13.74
C ASN A 546 -4.31 41.25 -14.19
N ASN A 547 -5.37 40.89 -13.46
CA ASN A 547 -6.74 41.36 -13.70
C ASN A 547 -7.02 42.72 -13.03
N GLY A 548 -6.06 43.28 -12.31
CA GLY A 548 -6.12 44.60 -11.68
C GLY A 548 -5.76 45.74 -12.64
N LYS A 549 -5.69 46.95 -12.08
CA LYS A 549 -5.38 48.19 -12.81
C LYS A 549 -3.95 48.68 -12.56
N THR A 550 -3.35 48.29 -11.44
CA THR A 550 -2.00 48.66 -11.01
C THR A 550 -0.98 47.65 -11.53
N THR A 551 0.28 48.08 -11.61
CA THR A 551 1.39 47.17 -11.90
C THR A 551 1.73 46.40 -10.63
N GLU A 552 1.78 45.07 -10.73
CA GLU A 552 2.17 44.19 -9.64
C GLU A 552 3.56 43.60 -9.87
N GLN A 553 4.30 43.36 -8.80
CA GLN A 553 5.61 42.73 -8.86
C GLN A 553 5.58 41.35 -8.21
N LEU A 554 5.62 40.32 -9.05
CA LEU A 554 5.71 38.92 -8.63
C LEU A 554 7.18 38.51 -8.42
N ILE A 555 7.42 37.68 -7.41
CA ILE A 555 8.74 37.16 -7.06
C ILE A 555 8.65 35.64 -6.97
N PHE A 556 9.43 34.95 -7.81
CA PHE A 556 9.57 33.50 -7.85
C PHE A 556 10.90 33.12 -7.21
N GLU A 557 10.90 32.14 -6.32
CA GLU A 557 12.10 31.66 -5.61
C GLU A 557 12.09 30.14 -5.55
N ASP A 558 13.11 29.50 -6.11
CA ASP A 558 13.38 28.06 -5.92
C ASP A 558 13.89 27.83 -4.49
N LEU A 559 13.18 27.03 -3.71
CA LEU A 559 13.53 26.79 -2.31
C LEU A 559 14.60 25.70 -2.14
N SER A 560 14.83 24.88 -3.16
CA SER A 560 15.38 23.53 -2.98
C SER A 560 16.58 23.17 -3.87
N TYR A 561 16.50 23.37 -5.19
CA TYR A 561 17.38 22.67 -6.13
C TYR A 561 18.52 23.53 -6.69
N GLY A 562 18.27 24.80 -6.98
CA GLY A 562 19.22 25.76 -7.55
C GLY A 562 19.16 27.15 -6.93
N LYS A 563 18.18 27.43 -6.06
CA LYS A 563 17.98 28.72 -5.39
C LYS A 563 17.89 29.91 -6.36
N GLU A 564 17.40 29.68 -7.58
CA GLU A 564 17.11 30.74 -8.53
C GLU A 564 16.02 31.67 -7.96
N LYS A 565 16.20 32.98 -8.13
CA LYS A 565 15.21 33.99 -7.78
C LYS A 565 14.96 34.91 -8.96
N ARG A 566 13.68 35.07 -9.36
CA ARG A 566 13.28 35.88 -10.51
C ARG A 566 12.14 36.83 -10.12
N SER A 567 12.19 38.06 -10.60
CA SER A 567 11.09 39.02 -10.42
C SER A 567 10.44 39.34 -11.76
N LEU A 568 9.11 39.46 -11.75
CA LEU A 568 8.28 39.77 -12.91
C LEU A 568 7.42 41.00 -12.62
N GLN A 569 7.60 42.06 -13.40
CA GLN A 569 6.72 43.23 -13.41
C GLN A 569 5.55 42.97 -14.35
N LEU A 570 4.32 43.03 -13.82
CA LEU A 570 3.11 42.67 -14.55
C LEU A 570 2.12 43.83 -14.51
N LYS A 571 1.98 44.56 -15.62
CA LYS A 571 1.08 45.72 -15.73
C LYS A 571 -0.39 45.28 -15.60
N GLY A 572 -1.27 46.18 -15.17
CA GLY A 572 -2.72 45.92 -15.14
C GLY A 572 -3.25 45.49 -16.51
N GLY A 573 -4.04 44.41 -16.54
CA GLY A 573 -4.55 43.76 -17.76
C GLY A 573 -3.53 42.91 -18.53
N GLN A 574 -2.28 42.82 -18.09
CA GLN A 574 -1.24 42.09 -18.80
C GLN A 574 -1.25 40.60 -18.43
N SER A 575 -0.93 39.76 -19.42
CA SER A 575 -0.61 38.35 -19.23
C SER A 575 0.81 38.06 -19.74
N ILE A 576 1.64 37.44 -18.92
CA ILE A 576 3.01 37.02 -19.27
C ILE A 576 3.19 35.57 -18.83
N THR A 577 3.80 34.75 -19.70
CA THR A 577 4.28 33.41 -19.34
C THR A 577 5.79 33.43 -19.17
N ILE A 578 6.27 32.84 -18.07
CA ILE A 578 7.70 32.60 -17.82
C ILE A 578 7.98 31.10 -17.68
N HIS A 579 9.18 30.69 -18.05
CA HIS A 579 9.62 29.29 -17.99
C HIS A 579 10.85 29.11 -17.09
N PHE A 580 10.93 27.93 -16.47
CA PHE A 580 12.06 27.48 -15.65
C PHE A 580 12.60 26.15 -16.17
N GLU A 581 13.92 26.07 -16.32
CA GLU A 581 14.63 24.87 -16.77
C GLU A 581 14.82 23.91 -15.58
N LEU A 582 14.35 22.66 -15.72
CA LEU A 582 14.40 21.68 -14.62
C LEU A 582 15.32 20.48 -14.84
N ALA A 583 15.95 20.39 -16.02
CA ALA A 583 16.72 19.20 -16.41
C ALA A 583 17.88 18.88 -15.46
N LYS A 584 18.52 19.90 -14.86
CA LYS A 584 19.68 19.70 -13.96
C LYS A 584 19.30 19.07 -12.61
N GLN A 585 18.04 19.18 -12.23
CA GLN A 585 17.48 18.64 -11.00
C GLN A 585 16.51 17.49 -11.25
N ASN A 586 16.69 16.78 -12.38
CA ASN A 586 15.87 15.62 -12.77
C ASN A 586 14.37 15.94 -12.83
N PHE A 587 14.02 17.14 -13.31
CA PHE A 587 12.65 17.62 -13.50
C PHE A 587 11.84 17.85 -12.22
N TRP A 588 12.49 17.81 -11.05
CA TRP A 588 11.90 18.23 -9.79
C TRP A 588 11.86 19.76 -9.66
N TYR A 589 10.86 20.28 -8.96
CA TYR A 589 10.68 21.71 -8.75
C TYR A 589 10.09 21.98 -7.36
N ASP A 590 10.41 23.13 -6.80
CA ASP A 590 9.88 23.65 -5.54
C ASP A 590 10.02 25.17 -5.52
N PHE A 591 8.98 25.86 -6.00
CA PHE A 591 8.97 27.31 -6.15
C PHE A 591 7.98 27.95 -5.20
N ARG A 592 8.45 28.97 -4.49
CA ARG A 592 7.61 29.95 -3.80
C ARG A 592 7.36 31.15 -4.71
N LEU A 593 6.12 31.61 -4.71
CA LEU A 593 5.65 32.83 -5.36
C LEU A 593 5.11 33.80 -4.31
N THR A 594 5.55 35.06 -4.36
CA THR A 594 5.01 36.16 -3.55
C THR A 594 4.73 37.39 -4.42
N CYS A 595 3.89 38.31 -3.94
CA CYS A 595 3.59 39.57 -4.61
C CYS A 595 3.97 40.77 -3.73
N SER A 596 4.78 41.68 -4.26
CA SER A 596 5.24 42.85 -3.49
C SER A 596 4.07 43.72 -3.09
N GLY A 597 3.98 44.10 -1.81
CA GLY A 597 2.87 44.87 -1.26
C GLY A 597 1.74 44.03 -0.64
N PHE A 598 1.76 42.71 -0.82
CA PHE A 598 0.75 41.79 -0.29
C PHE A 598 1.39 40.82 0.71
N LEU A 599 1.38 41.19 2.00
CA LEU A 599 2.13 40.48 3.04
C LEU A 599 1.64 39.04 3.30
N ASN A 600 0.35 38.78 3.08
CA ASN A 600 -0.27 37.49 3.36
C ASN A 600 -0.38 36.60 2.13
N PHE A 601 -0.08 37.11 0.93
CA PHE A 601 -0.15 36.35 -0.32
C PHE A 601 1.14 35.56 -0.56
N GLU A 602 1.01 34.24 -0.56
CA GLU A 602 2.08 33.31 -0.91
C GLU A 602 1.48 32.08 -1.59
N GLU A 603 2.09 31.63 -2.67
CA GLU A 603 1.76 30.35 -3.30
C GLU A 603 3.02 29.50 -3.42
N ARG A 604 2.92 28.20 -3.14
CA ARG A 604 4.02 27.25 -3.33
C ARG A 604 3.64 26.18 -4.34
N TYR A 605 4.61 25.82 -5.18
CA TYR A 605 4.47 24.84 -6.24
C TYR A 605 5.63 23.87 -6.15
N ALA A 606 5.38 22.63 -5.72
CA ALA A 606 6.40 21.57 -5.70
C ALA A 606 5.91 20.29 -6.38
N GLY A 607 6.86 19.49 -6.88
CA GLY A 607 6.60 18.21 -7.54
C GLY A 607 7.62 17.89 -8.62
N ARG A 608 7.23 17.00 -9.55
CA ARG A 608 8.04 16.59 -10.70
C ARG A 608 7.25 16.73 -12.00
N VAL A 609 7.92 17.16 -13.07
CA VAL A 609 7.36 17.10 -14.43
C VAL A 609 7.58 15.70 -14.99
N GLU A 610 6.51 14.92 -15.17
CA GLU A 610 6.57 13.61 -15.80
C GLU A 610 6.70 13.76 -17.33
N ILE A 611 7.91 13.69 -17.87
CA ILE A 611 8.17 13.89 -19.31
C ILE A 611 7.95 12.63 -20.17
N GLY A 612 7.37 11.57 -19.61
CA GLY A 612 7.16 10.28 -20.29
C GLY A 612 8.40 9.41 -20.46
N ASN A 613 9.49 9.74 -19.79
CA ASN A 613 10.72 8.95 -19.74
C ASN A 613 11.07 8.59 -18.29
N ALA A 614 11.94 7.59 -18.13
CA ALA A 614 12.53 7.25 -16.84
C ALA A 614 13.18 8.48 -16.17
N GLY A 615 13.02 8.59 -14.86
CA GLY A 615 13.51 9.71 -14.07
C GLY A 615 14.47 9.29 -12.96
N LYS A 616 14.66 10.21 -12.01
CA LYS A 616 15.35 9.94 -10.73
C LYS A 616 14.41 10.25 -9.56
N SER A 617 14.65 9.59 -8.43
CA SER A 617 14.08 10.00 -7.15
C SER A 617 14.42 11.46 -6.83
N ASP A 618 13.65 12.09 -5.95
CA ASP A 618 13.86 13.48 -5.54
C ASP A 618 15.30 13.70 -5.03
N PRO A 619 16.07 14.62 -5.63
CA PRO A 619 17.40 14.97 -5.14
C PRO A 619 17.45 15.46 -3.68
N LEU A 620 16.37 16.00 -3.11
CA LEU A 620 16.33 16.38 -1.70
C LEU A 620 16.39 15.17 -0.77
N LEU A 621 15.84 14.03 -1.19
CA LEU A 621 15.92 12.78 -0.42
C LEU A 621 17.35 12.22 -0.38
N SER A 622 18.24 12.68 -1.27
CA SER A 622 19.59 12.14 -1.41
C SER A 622 20.68 12.89 -0.63
N ARG A 623 20.33 14.00 0.03
CA ARG A 623 21.27 14.97 0.64
C ARG A 623 21.67 14.65 2.07
#